data_AF-A0A7W2R0L5-F1
#
_entry.id   AF-A0A7W2R0L5-F1
#
_cell.length_a   1.000
_cell.length_b   1.000
_cell.length_c   1.000
_cell.angle_alpha   90.00
_cell.angle_beta   90.00
_cell.angle_gamma   90.00
#
_symmetry.space_group_name_H-M   'P 1'
#
loop_
_entity.id
_entity.type
_entity.pdbx_description
1 polymer ?
#
loop_
_entity_poly.entity_id
_entity_poly.type
_entity_poly.pdbx_seq_one_letter_code
_entity_poly.pdbx_strand_id
1 'polypeptide(L)' 'MAKFQITVEDNETGVSISVDNHAEMHGSAAGRVVGAMMKGAKLLDRIPMPLVSATPGCDCEVCQAYRELLLFKPTIH' A
#
# COMPACT_ATOMS: atom_id res chain seq x y z
N MET A 1 -26.72 -0.25 -8.22
CA MET A 1 -25.33 -0.75 -8.08
C MET A 1 -24.59 0.26 -7.22
N ALA A 2 -24.11 -0.13 -6.05
CA ALA A 2 -23.41 0.79 -5.14
C ALA A 2 -21.90 0.79 -5.47
N LYS A 3 -21.32 1.98 -5.63
CA LYS A 3 -19.90 2.17 -5.90
C LYS A 3 -19.29 2.91 -4.71
N PHE A 4 -18.15 2.43 -4.24
CA PHE A 4 -17.35 3.07 -3.21
C PHE A 4 -15.97 3.35 -3.78
N GLN A 5 -15.43 4.51 -3.48
CA GLN A 5 -14.10 4.91 -3.89
C GLN A 5 -13.27 5.18 -2.65
N ILE A 6 -12.11 4.54 -2.56
CA ILE A 6 -11.13 4.75 -1.51
C ILE A 6 -10.07 5.68 -2.08
N THR A 7 -9.86 6.81 -1.41
CA THR A 7 -8.82 7.78 -1.74
C THR A 7 -7.76 7.72 -0.66
N VAL A 8 -6.51 7.52 -1.06
CA VAL A 8 -5.35 7.51 -0.16
C VAL A 8 -4.45 8.67 -0.56
N GLU A 9 -4.26 9.60 0.36
CA GLU A 9 -3.40 10.76 0.18
C GLU A 9 -2.19 10.62 1.10
N ASP A 10 -0.99 10.65 0.54
CA ASP A 10 0.27 10.71 1.30
C ASP A 10 0.82 12.13 1.21
N ASN A 11 1.02 12.77 2.35
CA ASN A 11 1.54 14.12 2.47
C ASN A 11 2.68 14.17 3.50
N GLU A 12 3.32 15.33 3.61
CA GLU A 12 4.46 15.51 4.52
C GLU A 12 4.10 15.23 5.99
N THR A 13 2.83 15.41 6.37
CA THR A 13 2.35 15.23 7.75
C THR A 13 1.86 13.80 8.03
N GLY A 14 1.56 12.99 7.02
CA GLY A 14 1.09 11.62 7.21
C GLY A 14 0.37 11.02 6.00
N VAL A 15 -0.30 9.89 6.24
CA VAL A 15 -1.18 9.24 5.26
C VAL A 15 -2.63 9.43 5.71
N SER A 16 -3.46 9.96 4.82
CA SER A 16 -4.89 10.10 4.99
C SER A 16 -5.62 9.11 4.09
N ILE A 17 -6.64 8.43 4.64
CA ILE A 17 -7.49 7.51 3.89
C ILE A 17 -8.93 7.98 4.04
N SER A 18 -9.59 8.25 2.92
CA SER A 18 -11.00 8.64 2.87
C SER A 18 -11.79 7.72 1.96
N VAL A 19 -13.10 7.64 2.20
CA VAL A 19 -14.02 6.82 1.40
C VAL A 19 -15.27 7.62 1.08
N ASP A 20 -15.62 7.64 -0.20
CA ASP A 20 -16.86 8.23 -0.67
C ASP A 20 -18.06 7.39 -0.19
N ASN A 21 -19.15 8.07 0.18
CA ASN A 21 -20.39 7.45 0.65
C ASN A 21 -20.25 6.60 1.93
N HIS A 22 -19.34 6.99 2.84
CA HIS A 22 -19.11 6.27 4.11
C HIS A 22 -20.38 6.02 4.94
N ALA A 23 -21.37 6.93 4.89
CA ALA A 23 -22.65 6.76 5.59
C ALA A 23 -23.46 5.53 5.11
N GLU A 24 -23.30 5.13 3.84
CA GLU A 24 -24.04 4.04 3.20
C GLU A 24 -23.31 2.69 3.29
N MET A 25 -22.15 2.67 3.96
CA MET A 25 -21.22 1.55 3.99
C MET A 25 -21.83 0.28 4.61
N HIS A 26 -22.78 0.40 5.53
CA HIS A 26 -23.49 -0.74 6.13
C HIS A 26 -24.65 -1.28 5.29
N GLY A 27 -25.13 -0.48 4.33
CA GLY A 27 -26.32 -0.78 3.52
C GLY A 27 -26.08 -1.68 2.33
N SER A 28 -24.81 -2.00 1.99
CA SER A 28 -24.48 -2.84 0.84
C SER A 28 -23.34 -3.80 1.12
N ALA A 29 -23.29 -4.92 0.39
CA ALA A 29 -22.20 -5.89 0.48
C ALA A 29 -20.86 -5.27 0.10
N ALA A 30 -20.83 -4.42 -0.93
CA ALA A 30 -19.63 -3.69 -1.34
C ALA A 30 -19.12 -2.75 -0.23
N GLY A 31 -20.03 -2.05 0.46
CA GLY A 31 -19.68 -1.20 1.59
C GLY A 31 -19.08 -2.00 2.76
N ARG A 32 -19.60 -3.19 3.07
CA ARG A 32 -19.02 -4.05 4.12
C ARG A 32 -17.59 -4.48 3.81
N VAL A 33 -17.30 -4.80 2.54
CA VAL A 33 -15.93 -5.12 2.08
C VAL A 33 -15.02 -3.91 2.27
N VAL A 34 -15.44 -2.73 1.80
CA VAL A 34 -14.68 -1.49 1.95
C VAL A 34 -14.45 -1.13 3.42
N GLY A 35 -15.46 -1.29 4.27
CA GLY A 35 -15.34 -1.07 5.71
C GLY A 35 -14.39 -2.04 6.39
N ALA A 36 -14.31 -3.29 5.94
CA ALA A 36 -13.30 -4.23 6.42
C ALA A 36 -11.88 -3.83 5.99
N MET A 37 -11.72 -3.37 4.74
CA MET A 37 -10.44 -2.86 4.23
C MET A 37 -9.96 -1.63 5.03
N MET A 38 -10.86 -0.68 5.33
CA MET A 38 -10.51 0.50 6.13
C MET A 38 -10.16 0.17 7.58
N LYS A 39 -10.93 -0.72 8.25
CA LYS A 39 -10.65 -1.11 9.63
C LYS A 39 -9.32 -1.85 9.79
N GLY A 40 -8.92 -2.60 8.76
CA GLY A 40 -7.63 -3.31 8.73
C GLY A 40 -6.46 -2.45 8.23
N ALA A 41 -6.71 -1.28 7.66
CA ALA A 41 -5.68 -0.42 7.10
C ALA A 41 -4.86 0.21 8.24
N LYS A 42 -3.62 -0.26 8.39
CA LYS A 42 -2.63 0.33 9.29
C LYS A 42 -1.36 0.62 8.50
N LEU A 43 -0.85 1.84 8.61
CA LEU A 43 0.51 2.14 8.19
C LEU A 43 1.45 1.40 9.14
N LEU A 44 2.05 0.30 8.67
CA LEU A 44 2.98 -0.50 9.46
C LEU A 44 4.35 0.17 9.53
N ASP A 45 4.84 0.63 8.38
CA ASP A 45 6.06 1.39 8.27
C ASP A 45 6.05 2.19 6.96
N ARG A 46 6.80 3.29 6.91
CA ARG A 46 7.16 3.93 5.65
C ARG A 46 8.42 3.23 5.17
N ILE A 47 8.28 2.25 4.28
CA ILE A 47 9.46 1.69 3.61
C ILE A 47 10.07 2.84 2.80
N PRO A 48 11.22 3.40 3.20
CA PRO A 48 11.86 4.42 2.39
C PRO A 48 12.23 3.70 1.10
N MET A 49 11.55 4.01 -0.01
CA MET A 49 12.04 3.55 -1.30
C MET A 49 13.40 4.23 -1.46
N PRO A 50 14.51 3.46 -1.48
CA PRO A 50 15.80 4.08 -1.62
C PRO A 50 15.82 4.77 -2.99
N LEU A 51 16.03 6.09 -2.98
CA LEU A 51 16.16 6.95 -4.16
C LEU A 51 17.31 6.52 -5.10
N VAL A 52 18.11 5.52 -4.70
CA VAL A 52 18.98 4.79 -5.60
C VAL A 52 18.13 3.85 -6.46
N SER A 53 17.55 4.47 -7.49
CA SER A 53 17.65 3.89 -8.83
C SER A 53 19.02 3.25 -8.98
N ALA A 54 19.05 2.00 -9.44
CA ALA A 54 20.24 1.19 -9.59
C ALA A 54 21.45 2.03 -10.05
N THR A 55 22.32 2.42 -9.12
CA THR A 55 23.63 2.94 -9.48
C THR A 55 24.35 1.78 -10.16
N PRO A 56 24.77 1.93 -11.43
CA PRO A 56 25.46 0.87 -12.14
C PRO A 56 26.76 0.55 -11.37
N GLY A 57 26.92 -0.70 -10.93
CA GLY A 57 28.15 -1.19 -10.28
C GLY A 57 28.10 -1.52 -8.79
N CYS A 58 26.91 -1.61 -8.15
CA CYS A 58 26.81 -2.15 -6.79
C CYS A 58 26.65 -3.68 -6.79
N ASP A 59 27.75 -4.40 -6.64
CA ASP A 59 27.80 -5.88 -6.58
C ASP A 59 27.79 -6.43 -5.14
N CYS A 60 27.38 -5.63 -4.15
CA CYS A 60 27.31 -6.11 -2.77
C CYS A 60 26.10 -7.04 -2.57
N GLU A 61 26.21 -7.97 -1.62
CA GLU A 61 25.18 -8.98 -1.32
C GLU A 61 23.79 -8.36 -1.07
N VAL A 62 23.74 -7.15 -0.49
CA VAL A 62 22.51 -6.41 -0.22
C VAL A 62 21.84 -5.93 -1.52
N CYS A 63 22.62 -5.41 -2.48
CA CYS A 63 22.15 -4.98 -3.79
C CYS A 63 21.64 -6.18 -4.60
N GLN A 64 22.30 -7.34 -4.49
CA GLN A 64 21.86 -8.58 -5.12
C GLN A 64 20.56 -9.11 -4.51
N ALA A 65 20.45 -9.20 -3.18
CA ALA A 65 19.25 -9.64 -2.49
C ALA A 65 18.03 -8.74 -2.81
N TYR A 66 18.24 -7.43 -2.92
CA TYR A 66 17.18 -6.50 -3.32
C TYR A 66 16.74 -6.70 -4.77
N ARG A 67 17.69 -6.95 -5.68
CA ARG A 67 17.39 -7.26 -7.08
C ARG A 67 16.59 -8.55 -7.21
N GLU A 68 16.95 -9.57 -6.44
CA GLU A 68 16.22 -10.83 -6.36
C GLU A 68 14.80 -10.63 -5.80
N LEU A 69 14.65 -9.80 -4.76
CA LEU A 69 13.34 -9.45 -4.20
C LEU A 69 12.44 -8.76 -5.24
N LEU A 70 12.97 -7.82 -6.01
CA LEU A 70 12.22 -7.13 -7.07
C LEU A 70 11.87 -8.04 -8.26
N LEU A 71 12.79 -8.92 -8.66
CA LEU A 71 12.62 -9.81 -9.81
C LEU A 71 11.69 -10.97 -9.51
N PHE A 72 11.91 -11.65 -8.39
CA PHE A 72 11.20 -12.88 -8.06
C PHE A 72 9.95 -12.63 -7.23
N LYS A 73 9.77 -11.42 -6.68
CA LYS A 73 8.67 -11.04 -5.78
C LYS A 73 8.27 -12.20 -4.88
N PRO A 74 9.22 -12.84 -4.15
CA PRO A 74 8.89 -14.01 -3.37
C PRO A 74 7.82 -13.60 -2.35
N THR A 75 6.62 -14.14 -2.52
CA THR A 75 5.53 -13.94 -1.57
C THR A 75 6.00 -14.51 -0.24
N ILE A 76 6.15 -13.65 0.76
CA ILE A 76 6.45 -14.05 2.13
C ILE A 76 5.33 -15.03 2.55
N HIS A 77 5.69 -16.30 2.76
CA HIS A 77 4.82 -17.31 3.36
C HIS A 77 4.83 -17.19 4.87
#